data_AF-A0A1Q4P251-F1
#
_entry.id   AF-A0A1Q4P251-F1
#
_cell.length_a   1.000
_cell.length_b   1.000
_cell.length_c   1.000
_cell.angle_alpha   90.00
_cell.angle_beta   90.00
_cell.angle_gamma   90.00
#
_symmetry.space_group_name_H-M   'P 1'
#
loop_
_entity.id
_entity.type
_entity.pdbx_description
1 polymer ?
#
loop_
_entity_poly.entity_id
_entity_poly.type
_entity_poly.pdbx_seq_one_letter_code
_entity_poly.pdbx_strand_id
1 'polypeptide(L)'
;MGSFFKQIYRYSHARPYRHNENLWPYVKIARGEGGEITALWYKHLPVPIVPLSELRNSCRGEALLTATGPSVKTLRFENIPGMPAIGVNGAYFLHRQVDFRFYVIVDMGFIDSRPEVVHDVIQRPELTLFTTVHGVARILERFGQAAIGCRLAIVEDAACKIYRPRIDSGALWEHYCRESGVVFATECRTLGFSQDIRCGIFDAGTVAYWALQIIAYLGFRQLFIAGLDMNNFHQPRFYETEQDRLPTFLPDKVESLVIPAFRHAGAIMKRRRIAIKNLSLHSAIDSEIFEKVDADVYFQQA
;
A
#
# COMPACT_ATOMS: atom_id res chain seq x y z
N MET A 1 12.48 15.76 13.97
CA MET A 1 11.45 16.62 14.64
C MET A 1 11.50 16.55 16.17
N GLY A 2 11.66 17.70 16.84
CA GLY A 2 12.06 17.81 18.25
C GLY A 2 11.01 17.42 19.30
N SER A 3 11.51 17.03 20.49
CA SER A 3 10.75 16.58 21.67
C SER A 3 9.69 17.59 22.17
N PHE A 4 9.93 18.89 22.00
CA PHE A 4 9.10 19.97 22.54
C PHE A 4 7.64 19.97 22.02
N PHE A 5 7.44 20.03 20.70
CA PHE A 5 6.09 20.07 20.13
C PHE A 5 5.29 18.80 20.40
N LYS A 6 5.96 17.64 20.51
CA LYS A 6 5.29 16.39 20.90
C LYS A 6 4.73 16.49 22.32
N GLN A 7 5.49 17.07 23.25
CA GLN A 7 5.02 17.25 24.62
C GLN A 7 3.80 18.17 24.64
N ILE A 8 3.87 19.34 23.98
CA ILE A 8 2.71 20.25 23.87
C ILE A 8 1.51 19.51 23.29
N TYR A 9 1.69 18.76 22.21
CA TYR A 9 0.61 18.01 21.58
C TYR A 9 -0.02 17.00 22.54
N ARG A 10 0.80 16.23 23.27
CA ARG A 10 0.34 15.22 24.24
C ARG A 10 -0.39 15.81 25.45
N TYR A 11 -0.06 17.04 25.84
CA TYR A 11 -0.75 17.77 26.92
C TYR A 11 -2.04 18.46 26.45
N SER A 12 -2.12 18.85 25.18
CA SER A 12 -3.28 19.56 24.61
C SER A 12 -4.31 18.64 23.93
N HIS A 13 -3.97 17.39 23.63
CA HIS A 13 -4.83 16.46 22.89
C HIS A 13 -5.00 15.12 23.60
N ALA A 14 -6.20 14.55 23.48
CA ALA A 14 -6.52 13.23 24.02
C ALA A 14 -5.66 12.12 23.38
N ARG A 15 -5.47 11.02 24.12
CA ARG A 15 -4.62 9.88 23.71
C ARG A 15 -4.93 9.33 22.31
N PRO A 16 -6.20 9.18 21.87
CA PRO A 16 -6.52 8.70 20.52
C PRO A 16 -5.99 9.57 19.38
N TYR A 17 -5.57 10.82 19.63
CA TYR A 17 -5.03 11.70 18.60
C TYR A 17 -3.50 11.67 18.50
N ARG A 18 -2.81 10.95 19.39
CA ARG A 18 -1.34 11.00 19.53
C ARG A 18 -0.58 10.46 18.32
N HIS A 19 -1.20 9.69 17.42
CA HIS A 19 -0.59 9.31 16.14
C HIS A 19 -0.22 10.50 15.25
N ASN A 20 -0.79 11.69 15.53
CA ASN A 20 -0.51 12.92 14.78
C ASN A 20 0.59 13.79 15.42
N GLU A 21 1.17 13.40 16.56
CA GLU A 21 2.12 14.25 17.30
C GLU A 21 3.43 14.56 16.53
N ASN A 22 3.75 13.73 15.53
CA ASN A 22 4.90 13.94 14.64
C ASN A 22 4.57 14.86 13.45
N LEU A 23 3.29 15.15 13.22
CA LEU A 23 2.84 15.97 12.10
C LEU A 23 2.55 17.40 12.56
N TRP A 24 2.02 17.57 13.77
CA TRP A 24 1.75 18.88 14.34
C TRP A 24 3.04 19.57 14.86
N PRO A 25 3.22 20.89 14.66
CA PRO A 25 2.34 21.83 13.96
C PRO A 25 2.66 22.00 12.46
N TYR A 26 3.57 21.18 11.92
CA TYR A 26 4.15 21.37 10.59
C TYR A 26 3.20 21.04 9.45
N VAL A 27 2.25 20.14 9.66
CA VAL A 27 1.29 19.70 8.65
C VAL A 27 -0.05 20.39 8.83
N LYS A 28 -0.66 20.79 7.71
CA LYS A 28 -2.09 21.14 7.63
C LYS A 28 -2.72 20.36 6.49
N ILE A 29 -4.00 20.01 6.64
CA ILE A 29 -4.76 19.30 5.60
C ILE A 29 -6.14 19.93 5.44
N ALA A 30 -6.73 19.78 4.26
CA ALA A 30 -8.16 19.93 4.03
C ALA A 30 -8.75 18.57 3.61
N ARG A 31 -10.00 18.30 4.01
CA ARG A 31 -10.71 17.09 3.62
C ARG A 31 -11.83 17.42 2.63
N GLY A 32 -12.03 16.52 1.67
CA GLY A 32 -13.17 16.56 0.75
C GLY A 32 -14.43 15.95 1.37
N GLU A 33 -15.53 15.99 0.61
CA GLU A 33 -16.82 15.40 1.01
C GLU A 33 -16.74 13.88 1.24
N GLY A 34 -15.90 13.18 0.47
CA GLY A 34 -15.65 11.74 0.64
C GLY A 34 -14.77 11.38 1.84
N GLY A 35 -14.35 12.39 2.62
CA GLY A 35 -13.52 12.22 3.80
C GLY A 35 -12.03 12.07 3.51
N GLU A 36 -11.60 11.96 2.25
CA GLU A 36 -10.21 11.94 1.83
C GLU A 36 -9.51 13.30 2.02
N ILE A 37 -8.18 13.29 2.01
CA ILE A 37 -7.36 14.51 2.02
C ILE A 37 -7.29 15.08 0.61
N THR A 38 -7.75 16.33 0.44
CA THR A 38 -7.80 17.02 -0.87
C THR A 38 -6.79 18.16 -0.98
N ALA A 39 -6.24 18.63 0.14
CA ALA A 39 -5.12 19.55 0.15
C ALA A 39 -4.19 19.25 1.34
N LEU A 40 -2.89 19.47 1.12
CA LEU A 40 -1.83 19.22 2.08
C LEU A 40 -0.84 20.40 2.07
N TRP A 41 -0.47 20.87 3.25
CA TRP A 41 0.62 21.81 3.45
C TRP A 41 1.64 21.22 4.42
N TYR A 42 2.92 21.42 4.13
CA TYR A 42 4.03 21.07 5.00
C TYR A 42 4.90 22.30 5.23
N LYS A 43 5.07 22.69 6.50
CA LYS A 43 5.78 23.91 6.92
C LYS A 43 5.31 25.14 6.15
N HIS A 44 3.99 25.30 6.04
CA HIS A 44 3.29 26.39 5.34
C HIS A 44 3.39 26.37 3.80
N LEU A 45 4.16 25.47 3.21
CA LEU A 45 4.24 25.31 1.75
C LEU A 45 3.17 24.32 1.27
N PRO A 46 2.43 24.63 0.20
CA PRO A 46 1.49 23.69 -0.41
C PRO A 46 2.26 22.53 -1.03
N VAL A 47 1.79 21.31 -0.78
CA VAL A 47 2.32 20.08 -1.37
C VAL A 47 1.32 19.61 -2.43
N PRO A 48 1.69 19.59 -3.73
CA PRO A 48 0.83 19.04 -4.77
C PRO A 48 0.50 17.58 -4.48
N ILE A 49 -0.80 17.29 -4.38
CA ILE A 49 -1.34 15.94 -4.26
C ILE A 49 -2.45 15.76 -5.29
N VAL A 50 -2.68 14.54 -5.73
CA VAL A 50 -3.86 14.19 -6.53
C VAL A 50 -4.95 13.68 -5.59
N PRO A 51 -6.16 14.27 -5.65
CA PRO A 51 -7.32 13.77 -4.91
C PRO A 51 -7.63 12.32 -5.26
N LEU A 52 -7.93 11.50 -4.25
CA LEU A 52 -8.28 10.09 -4.48
C LEU A 52 -9.53 9.95 -5.37
N SER A 53 -10.47 10.90 -5.33
CA SER A 53 -11.67 10.89 -6.18
C SER A 53 -11.34 10.84 -7.68
N GLU A 54 -10.25 11.46 -8.12
CA GLU A 54 -9.79 11.43 -9.53
C GLU A 54 -9.25 10.06 -9.97
N LEU A 55 -8.80 9.23 -9.02
CA LEU A 55 -8.20 7.93 -9.30
C LEU A 55 -9.23 6.80 -9.33
N ARG A 56 -10.48 7.05 -8.94
CA ARG A 56 -11.52 6.01 -8.94
C ARG A 56 -11.81 5.57 -10.37
N ASN A 57 -11.69 4.27 -10.65
CA ASN A 57 -11.95 3.70 -11.97
C ASN A 57 -11.17 4.40 -13.10
N SER A 58 -10.03 5.02 -12.79
CA SER A 58 -9.18 5.69 -13.79
C SER A 58 -8.42 4.69 -14.67
N CYS A 59 -8.39 3.41 -14.26
CA CYS A 59 -7.71 2.32 -14.94
C CYS A 59 -8.71 1.25 -15.39
N ARG A 60 -8.25 0.39 -16.30
CA ARG A 60 -9.01 -0.73 -16.87
C ARG A 60 -8.04 -1.82 -17.32
N GLY A 61 -8.57 -3.02 -17.55
CA GLY A 61 -7.77 -4.14 -18.07
C GLY A 61 -6.88 -4.78 -17.00
N GLU A 62 -5.69 -5.17 -17.42
CA GLU A 62 -4.74 -5.98 -16.65
C GLU A 62 -3.71 -5.10 -15.94
N ALA A 63 -3.21 -5.59 -14.81
CA ALA A 63 -2.09 -4.98 -14.12
C ALA A 63 -1.18 -6.04 -13.48
N LEU A 64 0.09 -5.67 -13.32
CA LEU A 64 1.07 -6.44 -12.57
C LEU A 64 1.32 -5.79 -11.20
N LEU A 65 1.01 -6.49 -10.11
CA LEU A 65 1.49 -6.14 -8.77
C LEU A 65 2.81 -6.85 -8.52
N THR A 66 3.88 -6.09 -8.32
CA THR A 66 5.17 -6.65 -7.92
C THR A 66 5.38 -6.46 -6.43
N ALA A 67 5.33 -7.55 -5.69
CA ALA A 67 5.81 -7.64 -4.31
C ALA A 67 7.31 -7.96 -4.29
N THR A 68 7.86 -8.27 -3.12
CA THR A 68 9.32 -8.34 -2.90
C THR A 68 9.84 -9.73 -2.54
N GLY A 69 9.01 -10.76 -2.66
CA GLY A 69 9.39 -12.12 -2.32
C GLY A 69 10.52 -12.67 -3.22
N PRO A 70 11.40 -13.56 -2.70
CA PRO A 70 12.44 -14.25 -3.46
C PRO A 70 12.01 -14.90 -4.78
N SER A 71 10.74 -15.34 -4.94
CA SER A 71 10.29 -15.98 -6.20
C SER A 71 10.37 -15.07 -7.42
N VAL A 72 10.48 -13.75 -7.23
CA VAL A 72 10.77 -12.81 -8.32
C VAL A 72 12.03 -13.22 -9.09
N LYS A 73 13.04 -13.80 -8.42
CA LYS A 73 14.31 -14.21 -9.03
C LYS A 73 14.16 -15.32 -10.07
N THR A 74 13.06 -16.08 -10.04
CA THR A 74 12.81 -17.18 -10.99
C THR A 74 11.87 -16.78 -12.12
N LEU A 75 11.28 -15.58 -12.09
CA LEU A 75 10.39 -15.10 -13.14
C LEU A 75 11.17 -14.53 -14.32
N ARG A 76 10.75 -14.89 -15.53
CA ARG A 76 11.23 -14.31 -16.79
C ARG A 76 10.30 -13.18 -17.22
N PHE A 77 10.59 -11.96 -16.76
CA PHE A 77 9.75 -10.79 -17.05
C PHE A 77 9.64 -10.47 -18.54
N GLU A 78 10.64 -10.86 -19.33
CA GLU A 78 10.62 -10.77 -20.80
C GLU A 78 9.49 -11.58 -21.46
N ASN A 79 8.96 -12.60 -20.77
CA ASN A 79 7.84 -13.41 -21.25
C ASN A 79 6.48 -12.87 -20.78
N ILE A 80 6.46 -11.86 -19.91
CA ILE A 80 5.23 -11.24 -19.41
C ILE A 80 4.90 -10.06 -20.35
N PRO A 81 3.68 -9.97 -20.91
CA PRO A 81 3.30 -8.87 -21.78
C PRO A 81 3.35 -7.53 -21.03
N GLY A 82 3.69 -6.46 -21.75
CA GLY A 82 3.72 -5.12 -21.18
C GLY A 82 2.35 -4.69 -20.66
N MET A 83 2.27 -4.35 -19.37
CA MET A 83 1.06 -3.86 -18.72
C MET A 83 1.41 -2.86 -17.60
N PRO A 84 0.47 -1.98 -17.20
CA PRO A 84 0.68 -1.08 -16.07
C PRO A 84 1.00 -1.87 -14.80
N ALA A 85 2.05 -1.45 -14.09
CA ALA A 85 2.44 -2.11 -12.86
C ALA A 85 2.25 -1.23 -11.62
N ILE A 86 1.99 -1.93 -10.51
CA ILE A 86 1.93 -1.40 -9.16
C ILE A 86 3.08 -2.03 -8.37
N GLY A 87 4.04 -1.21 -7.94
CA GLY A 87 5.14 -1.68 -7.10
C GLY A 87 4.90 -1.40 -5.62
N VAL A 88 5.44 -2.26 -4.75
CA VAL A 88 5.45 -2.02 -3.30
C VAL A 88 6.88 -2.06 -2.76
N ASN A 89 7.21 -1.14 -1.86
CA ASN A 89 8.51 -1.07 -1.16
C ASN A 89 9.72 -1.21 -2.10
N GLY A 90 10.50 -2.30 -2.02
CA GLY A 90 11.70 -2.52 -2.83
C GLY A 90 11.44 -3.12 -4.22
N ALA A 91 10.18 -3.24 -4.67
CA ALA A 91 9.89 -3.78 -5.99
C ALA A 91 10.48 -2.96 -7.15
N TYR A 92 10.83 -1.70 -6.91
CA TYR A 92 11.40 -0.77 -7.88
C TYR A 92 12.77 -1.22 -8.44
N PHE A 93 13.45 -2.17 -7.81
CA PHE A 93 14.61 -2.83 -8.41
C PHE A 93 14.26 -3.53 -9.76
N LEU A 94 12.98 -3.72 -10.07
CA LEU A 94 12.47 -4.23 -11.35
C LEU A 94 12.15 -3.12 -12.38
N HIS A 95 12.43 -1.83 -12.12
CA HIS A 95 11.99 -0.72 -12.98
C HIS A 95 12.48 -0.77 -14.44
N ARG A 96 13.48 -1.59 -14.76
CA ARG A 96 13.94 -1.80 -16.14
C ARG A 96 13.16 -2.89 -16.90
N GLN A 97 12.46 -3.74 -16.16
CA GLN A 97 11.70 -4.89 -16.67
C GLN A 97 10.19 -4.66 -16.58
N VAL A 98 9.76 -3.71 -15.74
CA VAL A 98 8.36 -3.50 -15.38
C VAL A 98 8.01 -2.01 -15.51
N ASP A 99 6.90 -1.72 -16.18
CA ASP A 99 6.38 -0.35 -16.35
C ASP A 99 5.56 0.08 -15.12
N PHE A 100 6.25 0.53 -14.08
CA PHE A 100 5.59 1.08 -12.91
C PHE A 100 4.83 2.36 -13.27
N ARG A 101 3.49 2.33 -13.14
CA ARG A 101 2.59 3.50 -13.24
C ARG A 101 2.08 3.92 -11.87
N PHE A 102 2.04 2.99 -10.92
CA PHE A 102 1.65 3.24 -9.54
C PHE A 102 2.67 2.62 -8.59
N TYR A 103 2.81 3.22 -7.41
CA TYR A 103 3.72 2.74 -6.39
C TYR A 103 3.13 2.92 -5.00
N VAL A 104 3.35 1.99 -4.07
CA VAL A 104 2.82 2.06 -2.70
C VAL A 104 3.97 1.96 -1.70
N ILE A 105 4.17 3.02 -0.93
CA ILE A 105 5.11 3.05 0.20
C ILE A 105 4.36 3.61 1.40
N VAL A 106 4.02 2.74 2.35
CA VAL A 106 3.33 3.12 3.61
C VAL A 106 4.13 2.76 4.86
N ASP A 107 5.27 2.09 4.68
CA ASP A 107 6.23 1.78 5.73
C ASP A 107 7.26 2.91 5.86
N MET A 108 7.14 3.69 6.93
CA MET A 108 8.08 4.78 7.24
C MET A 108 9.50 4.25 7.49
N GLY A 109 9.64 3.03 8.01
CA GLY A 109 10.94 2.37 8.19
C GLY A 109 11.61 2.06 6.85
N PHE A 110 10.83 1.73 5.81
CA PHE A 110 11.36 1.58 4.45
C PHE A 110 11.88 2.91 3.89
N ILE A 111 11.15 4.01 4.10
CA ILE A 111 11.60 5.35 3.69
C ILE A 111 12.92 5.72 4.35
N ASP A 112 13.09 5.38 5.62
CA ASP A 112 14.31 5.68 6.38
C ASP A 112 15.48 4.76 5.96
N SER A 113 15.22 3.47 5.74
CA SER A 113 16.25 2.45 5.46
C SER A 113 16.67 2.31 3.99
N ARG A 114 15.80 2.65 3.02
CA ARG A 114 16.06 2.56 1.58
C ARG A 114 15.83 3.90 0.86
N PRO A 115 16.51 4.98 1.27
CA PRO A 115 16.37 6.30 0.64
C PRO A 115 16.53 6.29 -0.88
N GLU A 116 17.50 5.53 -1.36
CA GLU A 116 17.88 5.46 -2.77
C GLU A 116 16.70 5.00 -3.62
N VAL A 117 15.97 3.99 -3.15
CA VAL A 117 14.78 3.49 -3.82
C VAL A 117 13.67 4.54 -3.80
N VAL A 118 13.44 5.18 -2.65
CA VAL A 118 12.40 6.21 -2.53
C VAL A 118 12.71 7.40 -3.43
N HIS A 119 13.97 7.84 -3.45
CA HIS A 119 14.44 8.92 -4.31
C HIS A 119 14.16 8.62 -5.78
N ASP A 120 14.51 7.43 -6.26
CA ASP A 120 14.28 7.07 -7.65
C ASP A 120 12.79 6.96 -7.99
N VAL A 121 11.96 6.48 -7.07
CA VAL A 121 10.49 6.45 -7.24
C VAL A 121 9.93 7.86 -7.35
N ILE A 122 10.31 8.78 -6.45
CA ILE A 122 9.75 10.14 -6.44
C ILE A 122 10.20 10.98 -7.64
N GLN A 123 11.27 10.60 -8.34
CA GLN A 123 11.75 11.30 -9.54
C GLN A 123 10.98 10.94 -10.82
N ARG A 124 10.11 9.94 -10.81
CA ARG A 124 9.39 9.52 -12.03
C ARG A 124 8.10 10.32 -12.24
N PRO A 125 8.00 11.14 -13.28
CA PRO A 125 6.82 11.99 -13.50
C PRO A 125 5.55 11.20 -13.85
N GLU A 126 5.72 10.04 -14.47
CA GLU A 126 4.63 9.15 -14.86
C GLU A 126 4.05 8.34 -13.69
N LEU A 127 4.74 8.32 -12.53
CA LEU A 127 4.32 7.56 -11.35
C LEU A 127 3.30 8.32 -10.52
N THR A 128 2.30 7.59 -10.03
CA THR A 128 1.52 8.01 -8.86
C THR A 128 1.94 7.20 -7.63
N LEU A 129 2.57 7.88 -6.68
CA LEU A 129 2.98 7.31 -5.41
C LEU A 129 1.84 7.44 -4.38
N PHE A 130 1.31 6.30 -3.97
CA PHE A 130 0.43 6.17 -2.80
C PHE A 130 1.27 6.06 -1.54
N THR A 131 1.09 7.03 -0.63
CA THR A 131 1.76 7.04 0.67
C THR A 131 0.90 7.73 1.72
N THR A 132 1.29 7.61 2.99
CA THR A 132 0.61 8.30 4.09
C THR A 132 1.12 9.74 4.22
N VAL A 133 0.40 10.58 4.98
CA VAL A 133 0.89 11.92 5.31
C VAL A 133 2.22 11.87 6.06
N HIS A 134 2.42 10.87 6.93
CA HIS A 134 3.72 10.62 7.56
C HIS A 134 4.79 10.29 6.52
N GLY A 135 4.46 9.48 5.51
CA GLY A 135 5.36 9.19 4.39
C GLY A 135 5.74 10.45 3.61
N VAL A 136 4.78 11.29 3.23
CA VAL A 136 5.05 12.58 2.57
C VAL A 136 5.93 13.49 3.44
N ALA A 137 5.62 13.61 4.73
CA ALA A 137 6.42 14.43 5.64
C ALA A 137 7.88 13.93 5.73
N ARG A 138 8.10 12.61 5.74
CA ARG A 138 9.45 12.00 5.73
C ARG A 138 10.19 12.24 4.42
N ILE A 139 9.50 12.07 3.29
CA ILE A 139 10.05 12.35 1.95
C ILE A 139 10.47 13.82 1.84
N LEU A 140 9.61 14.75 2.28
CA LEU A 140 9.90 16.19 2.26
C LEU A 140 11.04 16.57 3.20
N GLU A 141 11.10 15.99 4.41
CA GLU A 141 12.20 16.23 5.36
C GLU A 141 13.55 15.73 4.80
N ARG A 142 13.54 14.65 4.02
CA ARG A 142 14.74 14.00 3.52
C ARG A 142 15.26 14.55 2.19
N PHE A 143 14.37 14.77 1.22
CA PHE A 143 14.73 15.08 -0.17
C PHE A 143 14.32 16.50 -0.58
N GLY A 144 13.43 17.13 0.18
CA GLY A 144 12.83 18.41 -0.20
C GLY A 144 11.77 18.27 -1.30
N GLN A 145 10.93 19.31 -1.44
CA GLN A 145 9.81 19.28 -2.38
C GLN A 145 10.25 19.29 -3.85
N ALA A 146 11.36 19.95 -4.17
CA ALA A 146 11.86 20.05 -5.55
C ALA A 146 12.34 18.71 -6.13
N ALA A 147 12.65 17.72 -5.29
CA ALA A 147 13.02 16.38 -5.74
C ALA A 147 11.82 15.51 -6.14
N ILE A 148 10.60 15.93 -5.79
CA ILE A 148 9.38 15.17 -6.05
C ILE A 148 8.88 15.51 -7.45
N GLY A 149 9.19 14.66 -8.42
CA GLY A 149 8.68 14.70 -9.79
C GLY A 149 7.39 13.88 -10.00
N CYS A 150 7.15 12.86 -9.18
CA CYS A 150 5.97 12.00 -9.26
C CYS A 150 4.72 12.69 -8.71
N ARG A 151 3.55 12.11 -9.02
CA ARG A 151 2.27 12.49 -8.41
C ARG A 151 2.12 11.84 -7.03
N LEU A 152 1.68 12.60 -6.03
CA LEU A 152 1.43 12.08 -4.68
C LEU A 152 -0.07 11.84 -4.45
N ALA A 153 -0.44 10.62 -4.08
CA ALA A 153 -1.80 10.26 -3.66
C ALA A 153 -1.79 9.86 -2.18
N ILE A 154 -2.56 10.57 -1.35
CA ILE A 154 -2.55 10.34 0.09
C ILE A 154 -3.53 9.25 0.47
N VAL A 155 -3.03 8.17 1.07
CA VAL A 155 -3.84 7.11 1.67
C VAL A 155 -3.66 7.10 3.19
N GLU A 156 -4.70 6.69 3.91
CA GLU A 156 -4.72 6.65 5.36
C GLU A 156 -5.11 5.26 5.85
N ASP A 157 -4.57 4.85 7.00
CA ASP A 157 -5.10 3.68 7.72
C ASP A 157 -6.51 4.03 8.20
N ALA A 158 -7.48 3.17 7.91
CA ALA A 158 -8.87 3.32 8.34
C ALA A 158 -9.01 3.49 9.87
N ALA A 159 -8.09 2.90 10.65
CA ALA A 159 -8.05 3.06 12.10
C ALA A 159 -7.39 4.37 12.56
N CYS A 160 -6.52 4.98 11.74
CA CYS A 160 -5.63 6.07 12.14
C CYS A 160 -5.65 7.26 11.16
N LYS A 161 -6.84 7.74 10.79
CA LYS A 161 -6.96 8.95 9.96
C LYS A 161 -6.33 10.18 10.63
N ILE A 162 -5.66 11.00 9.83
CA ILE A 162 -4.94 12.19 10.27
C ILE A 162 -5.90 13.21 10.87
N TYR A 163 -5.58 13.70 12.07
CA TYR A 163 -6.41 14.60 12.87
C TYR A 163 -7.84 14.11 13.14
N ARG A 164 -8.06 12.79 13.06
CA ARG A 164 -9.23 12.10 13.61
C ARG A 164 -8.78 11.24 14.79
N PRO A 165 -9.67 10.91 15.75
CA PRO A 165 -9.31 10.01 16.83
C PRO A 165 -9.04 8.62 16.25
N ARG A 166 -8.00 7.96 16.75
CA ARG A 166 -7.74 6.55 16.44
C ARG A 166 -8.93 5.70 16.86
N ILE A 167 -9.29 4.75 16.02
CA ILE A 167 -10.31 3.74 16.26
C ILE A 167 -9.59 2.48 16.74
N ASP A 168 -10.03 1.92 17.87
CA ASP A 168 -9.51 0.64 18.35
C ASP A 168 -10.00 -0.50 17.45
N SER A 169 -9.17 -1.53 17.27
CA SER A 169 -9.45 -2.62 16.32
C SER A 169 -10.83 -3.27 16.54
N GLY A 170 -11.25 -3.45 17.79
CA GLY A 170 -12.57 -4.01 18.13
C GLY A 170 -13.77 -3.11 17.77
N ALA A 171 -13.54 -1.80 17.61
CA ALA A 171 -14.57 -0.82 17.28
C ALA A 171 -14.64 -0.48 15.77
N LEU A 172 -13.74 -1.05 14.95
CA LEU A 172 -13.70 -0.78 13.51
C LEU A 172 -15.02 -1.11 12.81
N TRP A 173 -15.60 -2.27 13.12
CA TRP A 173 -16.86 -2.67 12.51
C TRP A 173 -17.99 -1.70 12.86
N GLU A 174 -18.16 -1.35 14.14
CA GLU A 174 -19.23 -0.43 14.56
C GLU A 174 -19.10 0.95 13.91
N HIS A 175 -17.86 1.39 13.69
CA HIS A 175 -17.57 2.66 13.04
C HIS A 175 -17.93 2.64 11.54
N TYR A 176 -17.58 1.56 10.84
CA TYR A 176 -17.65 1.49 9.38
C TYR A 176 -18.81 0.65 8.83
N CYS A 177 -19.65 0.01 9.67
CA CYS A 177 -20.69 -0.91 9.21
C CYS A 177 -21.78 -0.27 8.33
N ARG A 178 -21.90 1.06 8.36
CA ARG A 178 -22.84 1.83 7.52
C ARG A 178 -22.18 2.42 6.27
N GLU A 179 -20.87 2.29 6.12
CA GLU A 179 -20.13 2.81 4.98
C GLU A 179 -20.24 1.84 3.79
N SER A 180 -20.89 2.27 2.71
CA SER A 180 -21.16 1.41 1.55
C SER A 180 -19.90 0.92 0.83
N GLY A 181 -18.77 1.62 1.02
CA GLY A 181 -17.47 1.28 0.45
C GLY A 181 -16.63 0.33 1.29
N VAL A 182 -17.14 -0.20 2.41
CA VAL A 182 -16.37 -1.03 3.35
C VAL A 182 -17.03 -2.39 3.52
N VAL A 183 -16.22 -3.45 3.48
CA VAL A 183 -16.70 -4.82 3.69
C VAL A 183 -15.84 -5.52 4.74
N PHE A 184 -16.46 -6.00 5.81
CA PHE A 184 -15.80 -6.79 6.86
C PHE A 184 -15.95 -8.29 6.59
N ALA A 185 -14.97 -9.07 7.05
CA ALA A 185 -15.06 -10.52 7.04
C ALA A 185 -16.16 -10.96 8.02
N THR A 186 -17.03 -11.88 7.60
CA THR A 186 -18.16 -12.36 8.42
C THR A 186 -17.71 -12.91 9.76
N GLU A 187 -16.59 -13.63 9.78
CA GLU A 187 -16.05 -14.32 10.95
C GLU A 187 -15.09 -13.44 11.77
N CYS A 188 -14.70 -12.26 11.27
CA CYS A 188 -13.73 -11.39 11.91
C CYS A 188 -14.06 -9.90 11.70
N ARG A 189 -14.69 -9.30 12.71
CA ARG A 189 -15.11 -7.89 12.70
C ARG A 189 -13.97 -6.87 12.77
N THR A 190 -12.73 -7.32 12.98
CA THR A 190 -11.54 -6.45 12.92
C THR A 190 -10.91 -6.45 11.53
N LEU A 191 -11.28 -7.39 10.66
CA LEU A 191 -10.74 -7.55 9.32
C LEU A 191 -11.66 -6.90 8.29
N GLY A 192 -11.31 -5.67 7.89
CA GLY A 192 -12.01 -4.93 6.85
C GLY A 192 -11.28 -4.97 5.50
N PHE A 193 -12.01 -4.58 4.45
CA PHE A 193 -11.48 -4.29 3.13
C PHE A 193 -12.20 -3.08 2.56
N SER A 194 -11.43 -2.11 2.10
CA SER A 194 -11.94 -0.88 1.51
C SER A 194 -12.11 -1.04 0.00
N GLN A 195 -13.34 -0.96 -0.47
CA GLN A 195 -13.68 -0.79 -1.88
C GLN A 195 -13.64 0.69 -2.30
N ASP A 196 -13.67 1.59 -1.32
CA ASP A 196 -13.54 3.03 -1.47
C ASP A 196 -12.43 3.55 -0.55
N ILE A 197 -11.19 3.63 -1.06
CA ILE A 197 -10.02 3.98 -0.24
C ILE A 197 -10.08 5.40 0.38
N ARG A 198 -11.05 6.25 0.00
CA ARG A 198 -11.35 7.52 0.70
C ARG A 198 -11.86 7.30 2.12
N CYS A 199 -12.51 6.15 2.37
CA CYS A 199 -12.89 5.70 3.70
C CYS A 199 -11.67 5.29 4.55
N GLY A 200 -10.46 5.24 3.98
CA GLY A 200 -9.26 4.66 4.59
C GLY A 200 -9.03 3.23 4.11
N ILE A 201 -7.80 2.77 4.28
CA ILE A 201 -7.34 1.42 3.93
C ILE A 201 -7.26 0.59 5.21
N PHE A 202 -7.80 -0.62 5.16
CA PHE A 202 -7.70 -1.55 6.29
C PHE A 202 -6.34 -2.25 6.25
N ASP A 203 -5.56 -2.10 7.31
CA ASP A 203 -4.28 -2.79 7.44
C ASP A 203 -4.46 -4.27 7.77
N ALA A 204 -3.58 -5.11 7.23
CA ALA A 204 -3.47 -6.52 7.57
C ALA A 204 -1.99 -6.96 7.67
N GLY A 205 -1.11 -6.04 8.09
CA GLY A 205 0.30 -6.33 8.34
C GLY A 205 1.19 -6.45 7.09
N THR A 206 0.67 -6.21 5.88
CA THR A 206 1.45 -6.24 4.64
C THR A 206 1.02 -5.14 3.67
N VAL A 207 1.99 -4.47 3.03
CA VAL A 207 1.75 -3.44 2.00
C VAL A 207 1.04 -4.03 0.78
N ALA A 208 1.21 -5.34 0.50
CA ALA A 208 0.48 -6.01 -0.57
C ALA A 208 -1.04 -5.95 -0.36
N TYR A 209 -1.52 -6.01 0.89
CA TYR A 209 -2.96 -5.90 1.20
C TYR A 209 -3.50 -4.48 1.01
N TRP A 210 -2.66 -3.46 1.28
CA TRP A 210 -2.97 -2.07 0.92
C TRP A 210 -3.07 -1.91 -0.60
N ALA A 211 -2.12 -2.50 -1.34
CA ALA A 211 -2.10 -2.45 -2.80
C ALA A 211 -3.36 -3.10 -3.41
N LEU A 212 -3.86 -4.22 -2.88
CA LEU A 212 -5.11 -4.83 -3.37
C LEU A 212 -6.32 -3.89 -3.27
N GLN A 213 -6.45 -3.15 -2.16
CA GLN A 213 -7.53 -2.17 -1.98
C GLN A 213 -7.39 -1.00 -2.96
N ILE A 214 -6.16 -0.52 -3.18
CA ILE A 214 -5.86 0.52 -4.18
C ILE A 214 -6.16 0.04 -5.60
N ILE A 215 -5.75 -1.18 -5.98
CA ILE A 215 -5.99 -1.77 -7.30
C ILE A 215 -7.49 -1.91 -7.57
N ALA A 216 -8.25 -2.38 -6.58
CA ALA A 216 -9.71 -2.50 -6.69
C ALA A 216 -10.39 -1.13 -6.86
N TYR A 217 -9.81 -0.08 -6.29
CA TYR A 217 -10.29 1.30 -6.42
C TYR A 217 -9.95 1.92 -7.79
N LEU A 218 -8.75 1.63 -8.30
CA LEU A 218 -8.27 2.10 -9.61
C LEU A 218 -9.08 1.52 -10.78
N GLY A 219 -9.69 0.34 -10.61
CA GLY A 219 -10.64 -0.23 -11.59
C GLY A 219 -10.09 -1.35 -12.48
N PHE A 220 -8.90 -1.88 -12.18
CA PHE A 220 -8.36 -3.05 -12.89
C PHE A 220 -9.28 -4.28 -12.76
N ARG A 221 -9.29 -5.13 -13.79
CA ARG A 221 -10.17 -6.31 -13.90
C ARG A 221 -9.39 -7.63 -13.85
N GLN A 222 -8.09 -7.59 -14.12
CA GLN A 222 -7.18 -8.73 -14.03
C GLN A 222 -5.92 -8.27 -13.32
N LEU A 223 -5.49 -9.05 -12.33
CA LEU A 223 -4.28 -8.79 -11.56
C LEU A 223 -3.36 -10.01 -11.64
N PHE A 224 -2.13 -9.78 -12.07
CA PHE A 224 -1.03 -10.72 -11.89
C PHE A 224 -0.18 -10.27 -10.72
N ILE A 225 0.26 -11.19 -9.86
CA ILE A 225 1.09 -10.86 -8.71
C ILE A 225 2.42 -11.60 -8.80
N ALA A 226 3.53 -10.86 -8.83
CA ALA A 226 4.88 -11.39 -8.73
C ALA A 226 5.43 -11.21 -7.31
N GLY A 227 6.12 -12.21 -6.77
CA GLY A 227 6.84 -12.10 -5.50
C GLY A 227 5.95 -12.14 -4.25
N LEU A 228 4.75 -12.73 -4.33
CA LEU A 228 3.85 -12.87 -3.20
C LEU A 228 3.98 -14.27 -2.59
N ASP A 229 5.06 -14.47 -1.84
CA ASP A 229 5.49 -15.79 -1.34
C ASP A 229 4.90 -16.17 0.01
N MET A 230 5.08 -15.34 1.03
CA MET A 230 4.56 -15.54 2.39
C MET A 230 5.06 -16.79 3.15
N ASN A 231 6.15 -17.44 2.73
CA ASN A 231 6.74 -18.61 3.42
C ASN A 231 8.28 -18.60 3.54
N ASN A 232 8.95 -17.58 2.99
CA ASN A 232 10.41 -17.54 2.86
C ASN A 232 11.06 -16.37 3.60
N PHE A 233 10.50 -15.99 4.76
CA PHE A 233 10.97 -14.85 5.57
C PHE A 233 12.39 -14.99 6.13
N HIS A 234 12.94 -16.21 6.13
CA HIS A 234 14.33 -16.49 6.51
C HIS A 234 15.32 -16.16 5.39
N GLN A 235 14.84 -15.85 4.18
CA GLN A 235 15.66 -15.45 3.04
C GLN A 235 15.56 -13.93 2.81
N PRO A 236 16.59 -13.30 2.23
CA PRO A 236 16.51 -11.91 1.79
C PRO A 236 15.42 -11.73 0.74
N ARG A 237 14.75 -10.57 0.74
CA ARG A 237 13.88 -10.20 -0.38
C ARG A 237 14.67 -10.21 -1.69
N PHE A 238 13.99 -10.22 -2.83
CA PHE A 238 14.71 -10.43 -4.10
C PHE A 238 15.82 -9.39 -4.37
N TYR A 239 15.68 -8.17 -3.83
CA TYR A 239 16.61 -7.06 -3.98
C TYR A 239 17.63 -6.93 -2.83
N GLU A 240 17.56 -7.80 -1.82
CA GLU A 240 18.43 -7.80 -0.64
C GLU A 240 19.46 -8.93 -0.73
N THR A 241 20.54 -8.78 0.03
CA THR A 241 21.53 -9.82 0.36
C THR A 241 21.41 -10.19 1.84
N GLU A 242 22.15 -11.21 2.30
CA GLU A 242 22.20 -11.55 3.72
C GLU A 242 22.78 -10.41 4.58
N GLN A 243 23.63 -9.56 4.00
CA GLN A 243 24.32 -8.49 4.71
C GLN A 243 23.46 -7.24 4.91
N ASP A 244 22.47 -7.00 4.05
CA ASP A 244 21.65 -5.78 4.06
C ASP A 244 20.14 -6.05 4.23
N ARG A 245 19.78 -7.29 4.57
CA ARG A 245 18.39 -7.71 4.81
C ARG A 245 17.75 -6.87 5.92
N LEU A 246 16.58 -6.31 5.63
CA LEU A 246 15.79 -5.58 6.62
C LEU A 246 14.96 -6.52 7.49
N PRO A 247 14.68 -6.15 8.76
CA PRO A 247 13.83 -6.95 9.63
C PRO A 247 12.40 -7.07 9.08
N THR A 248 11.71 -8.13 9.49
CA THR A 248 10.31 -8.37 9.15
C THR A 248 9.55 -8.96 10.34
N PHE A 249 8.32 -8.51 10.54
CA PHE A 249 7.38 -9.04 11.54
C PHE A 249 6.27 -9.87 10.88
N LEU A 250 6.39 -10.16 9.58
CA LEU A 250 5.42 -10.99 8.86
C LEU A 250 5.31 -12.41 9.41
N PRO A 251 6.39 -13.12 9.80
CA PRO A 251 6.29 -14.49 10.32
C PRO A 251 5.24 -14.66 11.42
N ASP A 252 5.15 -13.67 12.33
CA ASP A 252 4.25 -13.73 13.49
C ASP A 252 2.77 -13.47 13.13
N LYS A 253 2.50 -13.00 11.90
CA LYS A 253 1.18 -12.51 11.47
C LYS A 253 0.59 -13.28 10.30
N VAL A 254 1.36 -14.16 9.65
CA VAL A 254 0.94 -14.80 8.40
C VAL A 254 -0.33 -15.61 8.57
N GLU A 255 -0.31 -16.57 9.49
CA GLU A 255 -1.44 -17.47 9.73
C GLU A 255 -2.62 -16.73 10.40
N SER A 256 -2.35 -15.86 11.36
CA SER A 256 -3.38 -15.23 12.20
C SER A 256 -4.06 -14.02 11.57
N LEU A 257 -3.42 -13.35 10.61
CA LEU A 257 -3.91 -12.10 10.04
C LEU A 257 -3.79 -12.05 8.51
N VAL A 258 -2.62 -12.32 7.94
CA VAL A 258 -2.36 -12.06 6.51
C VAL A 258 -3.13 -13.02 5.60
N ILE A 259 -3.10 -14.33 5.88
CA ILE A 259 -3.81 -15.33 5.08
C ILE A 259 -5.33 -15.15 5.18
N PRO A 260 -5.94 -14.98 6.38
CA PRO A 260 -7.35 -14.60 6.49
C PRO A 260 -7.70 -13.33 5.73
N ALA A 261 -6.84 -12.31 5.77
CA ALA A 261 -7.02 -11.07 5.02
C ALA A 261 -7.03 -11.30 3.51
N PHE A 262 -6.07 -12.04 2.97
CA PHE A 262 -6.06 -12.36 1.54
C PHE A 262 -7.25 -13.21 1.11
N ARG A 263 -7.70 -14.16 1.94
CA ARG A 263 -8.94 -14.92 1.68
C ARG A 263 -10.15 -13.99 1.58
N HIS A 264 -10.27 -13.04 2.50
CA HIS A 264 -11.33 -12.03 2.48
C HIS A 264 -11.26 -11.12 1.24
N ALA A 265 -10.07 -10.60 0.92
CA ALA A 265 -9.84 -9.81 -0.29
C ALA A 265 -10.15 -10.61 -1.55
N GLY A 266 -9.69 -11.86 -1.66
CA GLY A 266 -9.96 -12.73 -2.81
C GLY A 266 -11.45 -12.92 -3.06
N ALA A 267 -12.23 -13.17 -1.99
CA ALA A 267 -13.68 -13.27 -2.09
C ALA A 267 -14.35 -11.96 -2.58
N ILE A 268 -13.89 -10.81 -2.09
CA ILE A 268 -14.38 -9.50 -2.54
C ILE A 268 -14.01 -9.24 -4.00
N MET A 269 -12.77 -9.49 -4.38
CA MET A 269 -12.23 -9.26 -5.72
C MET A 269 -12.98 -10.13 -6.74
N LYS A 270 -13.23 -11.41 -6.40
CA LYS A 270 -14.07 -12.32 -7.20
C LYS A 270 -15.50 -11.79 -7.38
N ARG A 271 -16.16 -11.32 -6.31
CA ARG A 271 -17.50 -10.70 -6.42
C ARG A 271 -17.50 -9.45 -7.31
N ARG A 272 -16.40 -8.70 -7.31
CA ARG A 272 -16.20 -7.51 -8.17
C ARG A 272 -15.72 -7.86 -9.58
N ARG A 273 -15.60 -9.14 -9.93
CA ARG A 273 -15.08 -9.62 -11.23
C ARG A 273 -13.67 -9.09 -11.51
N ILE A 274 -12.83 -9.07 -10.47
CA ILE A 274 -11.40 -8.83 -10.57
C ILE A 274 -10.71 -10.17 -10.36
N ALA A 275 -10.17 -10.73 -11.44
CA ALA A 275 -9.44 -11.99 -11.37
C ALA A 275 -8.02 -11.76 -10.87
N ILE A 276 -7.52 -12.66 -10.03
CA ILE A 276 -6.19 -12.57 -9.41
C ILE A 276 -5.43 -13.85 -9.70
N LYS A 277 -4.24 -13.71 -10.28
CA LYS A 277 -3.31 -14.79 -10.57
C LYS A 277 -1.97 -14.52 -9.88
N ASN A 278 -1.54 -15.43 -9.01
CA ASN A 278 -0.24 -15.37 -8.36
C ASN A 278 0.79 -16.13 -9.20
N LEU A 279 1.86 -15.45 -9.59
CA LEU A 279 2.97 -16.00 -10.37
C LEU A 279 3.98 -16.74 -9.48
N SER A 280 3.85 -16.63 -8.16
CA SER A 280 4.65 -17.35 -7.17
C SER A 280 4.07 -18.75 -6.90
N LEU A 281 4.41 -19.74 -7.74
CA LEU A 281 3.85 -21.11 -7.68
C LEU A 281 4.02 -21.79 -6.30
N HIS A 282 5.13 -21.54 -5.63
CA HIS A 282 5.42 -22.12 -4.31
C HIS A 282 5.00 -21.21 -3.14
N SER A 283 4.14 -20.22 -3.37
CA SER A 283 3.61 -19.33 -2.33
C SER A 283 2.82 -20.10 -1.25
N ALA A 284 2.87 -19.61 -0.02
CA ALA A 284 2.03 -20.03 1.11
C ALA A 284 0.55 -19.70 0.89
N ILE A 285 0.24 -18.75 0.00
CA ILE A 285 -1.14 -18.40 -0.32
C ILE A 285 -1.74 -19.52 -1.16
N ASP A 286 -2.83 -20.09 -0.68
CA ASP A 286 -3.51 -21.21 -1.35
C ASP A 286 -4.10 -20.80 -2.71
N SER A 287 -4.12 -21.75 -3.66
CA SER A 287 -4.70 -21.55 -5.00
C SER A 287 -6.20 -21.22 -4.98
N GLU A 288 -6.92 -21.60 -3.91
CA GLU A 288 -8.32 -21.22 -3.67
C GLU A 288 -8.46 -19.73 -3.33
N ILE A 289 -7.42 -19.10 -2.76
CA ILE A 289 -7.41 -17.67 -2.46
C ILE A 289 -7.06 -16.89 -3.72
N PHE A 290 -5.90 -17.18 -4.32
CA PHE A 290 -5.44 -16.61 -5.59
C PHE A 290 -4.95 -17.74 -6.49
N GLU A 291 -5.51 -17.83 -7.71
CA GLU A 291 -5.11 -18.85 -8.69
C GLU A 291 -3.60 -18.77 -8.94
N LYS A 292 -2.88 -19.89 -8.90
CA LYS A 292 -1.45 -19.90 -9.21
C LYS A 292 -1.23 -20.28 -10.66
N VAL A 293 -0.44 -19.49 -11.39
CA VAL A 293 -0.13 -19.75 -12.79
C VAL A 293 1.36 -19.62 -13.04
N ASP A 294 1.89 -20.50 -13.88
CA ASP A 294 3.24 -20.35 -14.42
C ASP A 294 3.20 -19.28 -15.51
N ALA A 295 3.95 -18.20 -15.32
CA ALA A 295 3.98 -17.09 -16.27
C ALA A 295 4.42 -17.54 -17.68
N ASP A 296 5.37 -18.47 -17.76
CA ASP A 296 5.94 -18.91 -19.02
C ASP A 296 4.95 -19.76 -19.83
N VAL A 297 4.06 -20.48 -19.14
CA VAL A 297 3.01 -21.27 -19.78
C VAL A 297 1.80 -20.39 -20.11
N TYR A 298 1.38 -19.57 -19.15
CA TYR A 298 0.16 -18.78 -19.25
C TYR A 298 0.22 -17.74 -20.37
N PHE A 299 1.33 -16.99 -20.47
CA PHE A 299 1.45 -15.92 -21.46
C PHE A 299 1.89 -16.40 -22.85
N GLN A 300 2.31 -17.66 -23.00
CA GLN A 300 2.53 -18.26 -24.33
C GLN A 300 1.23 -18.73 -24.98
N GLN A 301 0.16 -18.93 -24.20
CA GLN A 301 -1.15 -19.39 -24.65
C GLN A 301 -2.15 -18.23 -24.87
N ALA A 302 -1.77 -17.00 -24.54
CA ALA A 302 -2.62 -15.82 -24.53
C ALA A 302 -2.55 -15.01 -25.84
#